data_AF-A0A6A3G013-F1
#
_entry.id   AF-A0A6A3G013-F1
#
_cell.length_a   1.000
_cell.length_b   1.000
_cell.length_c   1.000
_cell.angle_alpha   90.00
_cell.angle_beta   90.00
_cell.angle_gamma   90.00
#
_symmetry.space_group_name_H-M   'P 1'
#
loop_
_entity.id
_entity.type
_entity.pdbx_description
1 polymer ?
#
loop_
_entity_poly.entity_id
_entity_poly.type
_entity_poly.pdbx_seq_one_letter_code
_entity_poly.pdbx_strand_id
1 'polypeptide(L)'
;MKLFSTALTALALIAATVSGSPMMRQEQEASTCALSGTYKSGTDISSCSVLTIGTLSVPAGVTLDLSKAKTGASIKISGTVTFGQKKWA
;
A
#
# COMPACT_ATOMS: atom_id res chain seq x y z
N MET A 1 -24.07 38.98 -60.92
CA MET A 1 -24.82 38.22 -59.91
C MET A 1 -24.40 36.76 -60.11
N LYS A 2 -23.47 36.12 -59.36
CA LYS A 2 -23.46 35.91 -57.89
C LYS A 2 -24.89 35.55 -57.50
N LEU A 3 -25.28 34.30 -57.22
CA LEU A 3 -24.78 33.32 -56.25
C LEU A 3 -25.53 31.97 -56.57
N PHE A 4 -25.22 30.74 -56.16
CA PHE A 4 -24.93 30.15 -54.85
C PHE A 4 -24.50 28.69 -55.14
N SER A 5 -23.33 28.24 -54.69
CA SER A 5 -23.15 27.53 -53.40
C SER A 5 -23.86 26.18 -53.35
N THR A 6 -23.26 25.05 -52.96
CA THR A 6 -21.90 24.64 -52.60
C THR A 6 -22.09 23.14 -52.39
N ALA A 7 -21.42 22.30 -53.15
CA ALA A 7 -21.33 20.88 -52.84
C ALA A 7 -20.51 20.74 -51.56
N LEU A 8 -21.14 20.35 -50.45
CA LEU A 8 -20.45 20.08 -49.19
C LEU A 8 -20.92 18.75 -48.60
N THR A 9 -20.24 17.70 -49.06
CA THR A 9 -19.75 16.57 -48.27
C THR A 9 -20.44 16.34 -46.92
N ALA A 10 -21.41 15.44 -46.92
CA ALA A 10 -21.97 14.85 -45.71
C ALA A 10 -21.03 13.73 -45.21
N LEU A 11 -20.00 14.07 -44.43
CA LEU A 11 -19.30 13.11 -43.58
C LEU A 11 -18.40 13.82 -42.58
N ALA A 12 -18.81 13.95 -41.31
CA ALA A 12 -17.82 14.02 -40.22
C ALA A 12 -18.42 13.74 -38.83
N LEU A 13 -18.10 12.54 -38.34
CA LEU A 13 -17.70 12.18 -36.98
C LEU A 13 -18.52 12.70 -35.79
N ILE A 14 -19.37 11.83 -35.25
CA ILE A 14 -19.79 11.86 -33.85
C ILE A 14 -18.61 11.29 -33.04
N ALA A 15 -17.69 12.14 -32.61
CA ALA A 15 -16.67 11.75 -31.63
C ALA A 15 -17.34 11.68 -30.25
N ALA A 16 -17.85 10.50 -29.89
CA ALA A 16 -18.23 10.23 -28.51
C ALA A 16 -16.95 10.24 -27.67
N THR A 17 -16.68 11.36 -27.01
CA THR A 17 -15.63 11.44 -25.99
C THR A 17 -16.12 10.65 -24.78
N VAL A 18 -15.79 9.36 -24.74
CA VAL A 18 -15.90 8.58 -23.52
C VAL A 18 -14.99 9.23 -22.49
N SER A 19 -15.60 9.98 -21.57
CA SER A 19 -14.92 10.46 -20.38
C SER A 19 -14.71 9.26 -19.47
N GLY A 20 -13.62 8.53 -19.74
CA GLY A 20 -13.08 7.57 -18.80
C GLY A 20 -12.57 8.35 -17.60
N SER A 21 -13.45 8.62 -16.63
CA SER A 21 -13.02 9.12 -15.33
C SER A 21 -12.01 8.10 -14.80
N PRO A 22 -10.80 8.50 -14.38
CA PRO A 22 -9.91 7.57 -13.71
C PRO A 22 -10.70 7.01 -12.54
N MET A 23 -10.97 5.71 -12.57
CA MET A 23 -11.50 5.03 -11.41
C MET A 23 -10.42 5.21 -10.36
N MET A 24 -10.62 6.19 -9.47
CA MET A 24 -9.78 6.39 -8.30
C MET A 24 -9.94 5.08 -7.54
N ARG A 25 -8.99 4.16 -7.74
CA ARG A 25 -8.85 2.99 -6.90
C ARG A 25 -8.70 3.60 -5.52
N GLN A 26 -9.76 3.51 -4.73
CA GLN A 26 -9.73 3.87 -3.33
C GLN A 26 -8.80 2.83 -2.72
N GLU A 27 -7.50 3.06 -2.88
CA GLU A 27 -6.45 2.37 -2.18
C GLU A 27 -6.71 2.79 -0.74
N GLN A 28 -7.55 1.99 -0.08
CA GLN A 28 -7.89 2.15 1.32
C GLN A 28 -6.60 2.47 2.01
N GLU A 29 -6.49 3.71 2.52
CA GLU A 29 -5.25 4.33 2.96
C GLU A 29 -4.44 3.27 3.71
N ALA A 30 -3.42 2.73 3.03
CA ALA A 30 -2.75 1.52 3.49
C ALA A 30 -2.00 1.92 4.75
N SER A 31 -2.58 1.60 5.90
CA SER A 31 -2.07 2.00 7.20
C SER A 31 -0.69 1.38 7.34
N THR A 32 0.35 2.20 7.21
CA THR A 32 1.73 1.74 7.14
C THR A 32 2.37 1.94 8.50
N CYS A 33 2.98 0.88 9.02
CA CYS A 33 3.65 0.87 10.31
C CYS A 33 5.11 0.49 10.13
N ALA A 34 5.98 1.10 10.92
CA ALA A 34 7.40 0.79 10.94
C ALA A 34 7.83 0.34 12.34
N LEU A 35 8.56 -0.77 12.42
CA LEU A 35 9.21 -1.24 13.63
C LEU A 35 10.73 -1.12 13.46
N SER A 36 11.39 -0.42 14.38
CA SER A 36 12.85 -0.28 14.42
C SER A 36 13.34 -0.07 15.86
N GLY A 37 14.64 -0.22 16.08
CA GLY A 37 15.25 -0.06 17.40
C GLY A 37 15.02 -1.28 18.28
N THR A 38 14.66 -1.08 19.54
CA THR A 38 14.40 -2.20 20.47
C THR A 38 12.93 -2.59 20.44
N TYR A 39 12.65 -3.86 20.19
CA TYR A 39 11.28 -4.37 20.16
C TYR A 39 10.65 -4.34 21.56
N LYS A 40 9.41 -3.84 21.64
CA LYS A 40 8.59 -3.87 22.84
C LYS A 40 7.50 -4.91 22.66
N SER A 41 7.45 -5.87 23.58
CA SER A 41 6.36 -6.84 23.59
C SER A 41 5.01 -6.12 23.74
N GLY A 42 4.02 -6.57 22.97
CA GLY A 42 2.67 -5.98 22.97
C GLY A 42 2.50 -4.74 22.11
N THR A 43 3.47 -4.37 21.26
CA THR A 43 3.26 -3.32 20.25
C THR A 43 2.04 -3.65 19.39
N ASP A 44 1.07 -2.74 19.34
CA ASP A 44 -0.13 -2.89 18.51
C ASP A 44 0.20 -2.71 17.03
N ILE A 45 0.00 -3.79 16.26
CA ILE A 45 0.16 -3.84 14.80
C ILE A 45 -1.14 -4.20 14.08
N SER A 46 -2.26 -4.19 14.80
CA SER A 46 -3.57 -4.67 14.33
C SER A 46 -4.24 -3.78 13.29
N SER A 47 -3.90 -2.48 13.27
CA SER A 47 -4.36 -1.55 12.23
C SER A 47 -3.47 -1.55 10.99
N CYS A 48 -2.25 -2.10 11.08
CA CYS A 48 -1.24 -2.00 10.04
C CYS A 48 -1.57 -2.91 8.85
N SER A 49 -1.81 -2.31 7.68
CA SER A 49 -1.98 -3.04 6.42
C SER A 49 -0.62 -3.34 5.77
N VAL A 50 0.39 -2.53 6.04
CA VAL A 50 1.79 -2.77 5.65
C VAL A 50 2.68 -2.56 6.87
N LEU A 51 3.45 -3.58 7.24
CA LEU A 51 4.40 -3.54 8.36
C LEU A 51 5.82 -3.63 7.82
N THR A 52 6.61 -2.56 7.99
CA THR A 52 8.02 -2.55 7.62
C THR A 52 8.89 -2.72 8.88
N ILE A 53 9.66 -3.78 8.93
CA ILE A 53 10.62 -4.05 10.00
C ILE A 53 12.00 -3.62 9.51
N GLY A 54 12.53 -2.55 10.09
CA GLY A 54 13.89 -2.07 9.82
C GLY A 54 14.94 -2.85 10.61
N THR A 55 15.98 -2.16 11.06
CA THR A 55 16.92 -2.72 12.04
C THR A 55 16.23 -2.81 13.40
N LEU A 56 16.04 -4.03 13.91
CA LEU A 56 15.27 -4.30 15.12
C LEU A 56 16.01 -5.27 16.03
N SER A 57 16.07 -4.96 17.33
CA SER A 57 16.68 -5.80 18.37
C SER A 57 15.59 -6.32 19.29
N VAL A 58 15.39 -7.63 19.31
CA VAL A 58 14.40 -8.31 20.13
C VAL A 58 15.06 -8.74 21.44
N PRO A 59 14.55 -8.30 22.61
CA PRO A 59 15.14 -8.65 23.90
C PRO A 59 15.17 -10.16 24.16
N ALA A 60 16.10 -10.60 25.02
CA ALA A 60 16.27 -12.00 25.36
C ALA A 60 15.03 -12.58 26.06
N GLY A 61 14.49 -13.70 25.54
CA GLY A 61 13.26 -14.29 26.07
C GLY A 61 11.99 -13.50 25.74
N VAL A 62 12.02 -12.66 24.71
CA VAL A 62 10.84 -12.01 24.13
C VAL A 62 10.64 -12.55 22.72
N THR A 63 9.39 -12.87 22.40
CA THR A 63 9.00 -13.25 21.03
C THR A 63 8.64 -11.98 20.26
N LEU A 64 9.18 -11.85 19.05
CA LEU A 64 8.65 -10.90 18.07
C LEU A 64 7.29 -11.40 17.61
N ASP A 65 6.23 -10.94 18.26
CA ASP A 65 4.87 -11.40 18.02
C ASP A 65 4.21 -10.60 16.89
N LEU A 66 4.01 -11.27 15.76
CA LEU A 66 3.34 -10.72 14.58
C LEU A 66 1.90 -11.27 14.42
N SER A 67 1.41 -12.08 15.37
CA SER A 67 0.09 -12.73 15.28
C SER A 67 -1.07 -11.75 15.28
N LYS A 68 -0.87 -10.56 15.86
CA LYS A 68 -1.85 -9.48 15.91
C LYS A 68 -1.89 -8.62 14.65
N ALA A 69 -1.10 -8.92 13.62
CA ALA A 69 -1.16 -8.18 12.37
C ALA A 69 -2.55 -8.29 11.72
N LYS A 70 -2.98 -7.24 11.01
CA LYS A 70 -4.23 -7.26 10.25
C LYS A 70 -4.22 -8.44 9.26
N THR A 71 -5.35 -9.13 9.12
CA THR A 71 -5.48 -10.21 8.12
C THR A 71 -5.20 -9.67 6.71
N GLY A 72 -4.32 -10.35 5.97
CA GLY A 72 -3.87 -9.90 4.65
C GLY A 72 -2.84 -8.77 4.67
N ALA A 73 -2.29 -8.41 5.84
CA ALA A 73 -1.22 -7.42 5.92
C ALA A 73 0.06 -7.91 5.23
N SER A 74 0.76 -6.99 4.57
CA SER A 74 2.09 -7.23 4.02
C SER A 74 3.16 -6.94 5.07
N ILE A 75 4.02 -7.92 5.38
CA ILE A 75 5.15 -7.74 6.30
C ILE A 75 6.44 -7.73 5.49
N LYS A 76 7.22 -6.66 5.60
CA LYS A 76 8.50 -6.48 4.90
C LYS A 76 9.64 -6.28 5.90
N ILE A 77 10.60 -7.19 5.93
CA ILE A 77 11.86 -7.00 6.67
C ILE A 77 12.86 -6.32 5.73
N SER A 78 13.32 -5.13 6.11
CA SER A 78 14.23 -4.30 5.30
C SER A 78 15.61 -4.13 5.92
N GLY A 79 15.76 -4.43 7.22
CA GLY A 79 17.04 -4.40 7.94
C GLY A 79 17.37 -5.72 8.62
N THR A 80 18.26 -5.68 9.60
CA THR A 80 18.65 -6.86 10.39
C THR A 80 17.80 -6.95 11.65
N VAL A 81 17.21 -8.13 11.89
CA VAL A 81 16.52 -8.46 13.15
C VAL A 81 17.45 -9.33 13.99
N THR A 82 17.80 -8.88 15.19
CA THR A 82 18.62 -9.63 16.16
C THR A 82 17.78 -10.08 17.34
N PHE A 83 18.17 -11.19 17.97
CA PHE A 83 17.50 -11.74 19.14
C PHE A 83 18.50 -11.90 20.28
N GLY A 84 18.14 -11.42 21.46
CA GLY A 84 18.91 -11.65 22.68
C GLY A 84 18.93 -13.13 23.03
N GLN A 85 20.09 -13.64 23.44
CA GLN A 85 20.26 -15.04 23.80
C GLN A 85 19.65 -15.34 25.17
N LYS A 86 18.75 -16.31 25.23
CA LYS A 86 18.22 -16.89 26.48
C LYS A 86 17.93 -18.37 26.25
N LYS A 87 18.33 -19.22 27.18
CA LYS A 87 17.86 -20.61 27.20
C LYS A 87 16.38 -20.60 27.58
N TRP A 88 15.52 -21.04 26.67
CA TRP A 88 14.08 -21.19 26.92
C TRP A 88 13.73 -22.66 27.18
N ALA A 89 12.62 -22.89 27.88
CA ALA A 89 12.12 -24.19 28.31
C ALA A 89 11.02 -24.67 27.39
#